data_AF-A0A954SZD5-F1
#
_entry.id   AF-A0A954SZD5-F1
#
_cell.length_a   1.000
_cell.length_b   1.000
_cell.length_c   1.000
_cell.angle_alpha   90.00
_cell.angle_beta   90.00
_cell.angle_gamma   90.00
#
_symmetry.space_group_name_H-M   'P 1'
#
loop_
_entity.id
_entity.type
_entity.pdbx_description
1 polymer ?
#
loop_
_entity_poly.entity_id
_entity_poly.type
_entity_poly.pdbx_seq_one_letter_code
_entity_poly.pdbx_strand_id
1 'polypeptide(L)'
;MPRWLSSLSRATETEPNTSSIVGDWPVRYCLNTSTIRGQQLGLVAEIELAAKAGYDGIEPWIREIEVYQQEGGSLADLRKRLDDHGLRVESAIGFPQWIVDDPEARARGLEQAKREMGLVAALGGTRIAAPPAGATDRDDMDLLTIAERYRALLEVGRAAGVVPQLELWGFSKTIHRLGELLYIATEADHPDACVLPDVYHIYKGGSGFDGLRMLAGTQVHCFHMNDYPADPPRETIGDADRVYPGDGVAPLDEILGTLRRNGFAGVLSLELFNPRYYELDAEEVVTTGLEKMKAAVESSMAAS
;
A
#
# COMPACT_ATOMS: atom_id res chain seq x y z
N MET A 1 -9.34 53.52 -27.47
CA MET A 1 -7.92 53.08 -27.61
C MET A 1 -7.29 53.07 -26.22
N PRO A 2 -6.41 52.12 -25.87
CA PRO A 2 -5.81 51.09 -26.72
C PRO A 2 -6.22 49.64 -26.37
N ARG A 3 -6.30 48.82 -27.44
CA ARG A 3 -6.21 47.36 -27.48
C ARG A 3 -4.81 46.92 -27.06
N TRP A 4 -4.68 45.77 -26.39
CA TRP A 4 -3.66 44.76 -26.71
C TRP A 4 -4.20 43.36 -26.37
N LEU A 5 -4.58 42.64 -27.43
CA LEU A 5 -4.69 41.18 -27.46
C LEU A 5 -3.26 40.64 -27.56
N SER A 6 -2.89 39.73 -26.65
CA SER A 6 -1.70 38.90 -26.78
C SER A 6 -2.16 37.49 -27.16
N SER A 7 -1.78 37.08 -28.37
CA SER A 7 -1.91 35.73 -28.88
C SER A 7 -0.89 34.82 -28.22
N LEU A 8 -1.34 33.74 -27.57
CA LEU A 8 -0.50 32.60 -27.26
C LEU A 8 -0.86 31.45 -28.18
N SER A 9 0.10 31.13 -29.04
CA SER A 9 0.14 29.95 -29.90
C SER A 9 0.06 28.70 -29.03
N ARG A 10 -0.97 27.86 -29.23
CA ARG A 10 -1.02 26.51 -28.68
C ARG A 10 -0.01 25.64 -29.42
N ALA A 11 1.05 25.25 -28.73
CA ALA A 11 1.85 24.10 -29.13
C ALA A 11 0.96 22.85 -28.99
N THR A 12 0.92 22.06 -30.05
CA THR A 12 0.28 20.74 -30.07
C THR A 12 1.14 19.76 -29.30
N GLU A 13 0.78 19.48 -28.05
CA GLU A 13 1.26 18.30 -27.34
C GLU A 13 0.61 17.05 -27.94
N THR A 14 1.45 16.13 -28.38
CA THR A 14 1.07 14.79 -28.82
C THR A 14 0.74 13.95 -27.59
N GLU A 15 -0.54 13.63 -27.38
CA GLU A 15 -0.99 12.72 -26.34
C GLU A 15 -0.45 11.29 -26.56
N PRO A 16 -0.06 10.56 -25.50
CA PRO A 16 0.32 9.17 -25.61
C PRO A 16 -0.91 8.28 -25.79
N ASN A 17 -0.70 7.28 -26.65
CA ASN A 17 -1.55 6.18 -27.08
C ASN A 17 -2.46 5.61 -25.96
N THR A 18 -3.77 5.82 -26.11
CA THR A 18 -4.83 5.22 -25.28
C THR A 18 -4.93 3.73 -25.58
N SER A 19 -4.39 2.89 -24.69
CA SER A 19 -4.71 1.45 -24.69
C SER A 19 -6.13 1.23 -24.16
N SER A 20 -6.75 0.18 -24.69
CA SER A 20 -8.15 -0.25 -24.58
C SER A 20 -8.84 0.00 -23.24
N ILE A 21 -9.79 0.94 -23.23
CA ILE A 21 -10.72 1.18 -22.12
C ILE A 21 -11.86 0.17 -22.18
N VAL A 22 -11.95 -0.65 -21.14
CA VAL A 22 -13.23 -1.11 -20.62
C VAL A 22 -13.42 -0.44 -19.24
N GLY A 23 -14.25 0.59 -19.17
CA GLY A 23 -15.03 0.93 -17.95
C GLY A 23 -14.45 1.78 -16.82
N ASP A 24 -13.54 2.72 -17.10
CA ASP A 24 -13.37 4.01 -16.38
C ASP A 24 -12.90 4.06 -14.91
N TRP A 25 -12.34 2.99 -14.32
CA TRP A 25 -11.68 3.07 -13.01
C TRP A 25 -10.15 2.98 -13.13
N PRO A 26 -9.39 4.10 -13.02
CA PRO A 26 -7.95 4.12 -13.30
C PRO A 26 -7.10 3.65 -12.11
N VAL A 27 -7.38 2.46 -11.59
CA VAL A 27 -6.54 1.81 -10.56
C VAL A 27 -5.30 1.17 -11.19
N ARG A 28 -4.23 1.09 -10.40
CA ARG A 28 -3.01 0.33 -10.74
C ARG A 28 -2.91 -0.92 -9.90
N TYR A 29 -2.30 -1.96 -10.44
CA TYR A 29 -2.07 -3.24 -9.75
C TYR A 29 -0.62 -3.35 -9.31
N CYS A 30 -0.41 -3.59 -8.03
CA CYS A 30 0.90 -3.70 -7.40
C CYS A 30 1.07 -5.07 -6.76
N LEU A 31 2.29 -5.60 -6.82
CA LEU A 31 2.67 -6.80 -6.09
C LEU A 31 3.37 -6.40 -4.78
N ASN A 32 2.80 -6.70 -3.62
CA ASN A 32 3.57 -6.72 -2.39
C ASN A 32 4.44 -7.98 -2.39
N THR A 33 5.74 -7.82 -2.18
CA THR A 33 6.71 -8.92 -2.24
C THR A 33 6.45 -9.99 -1.18
N SER A 34 5.64 -9.68 -0.16
CA SER A 34 5.14 -10.67 0.80
C SER A 34 4.56 -11.91 0.14
N THR A 35 3.83 -11.71 -0.96
CA THR A 35 3.03 -12.72 -1.66
C THR A 35 3.88 -13.87 -2.19
N ILE A 36 5.16 -13.62 -2.47
CA ILE A 36 6.12 -14.62 -2.98
C ILE A 36 7.41 -14.72 -2.14
N ARG A 37 7.37 -14.25 -0.89
CA ARG A 37 8.58 -14.25 -0.03
C ARG A 37 9.13 -15.65 0.24
N GLY A 38 8.27 -16.67 0.27
CA GLY A 38 8.67 -18.02 0.66
C GLY A 38 9.54 -18.71 -0.38
N GLN A 39 9.40 -18.31 -1.65
CA GLN A 39 10.25 -18.74 -2.76
C GLN A 39 11.68 -18.17 -2.69
N GLN A 40 11.91 -17.11 -1.89
CA GLN A 40 13.24 -16.54 -1.63
C GLN A 40 14.01 -16.17 -2.91
N LEU A 41 13.33 -15.56 -3.88
CA LEU A 41 13.91 -15.24 -5.19
C LEU A 41 14.92 -14.10 -5.11
N GLY A 42 14.71 -13.17 -4.18
CA GLY A 42 15.46 -11.91 -4.08
C GLY A 42 14.87 -10.83 -4.97
N LEU A 43 15.09 -9.58 -4.56
CA LEU A 43 14.39 -8.40 -5.07
C LEU A 43 14.50 -8.20 -6.60
N VAL A 44 15.64 -8.56 -7.21
CA VAL A 44 15.82 -8.45 -8.66
C VAL A 44 14.89 -9.40 -9.42
N ALA A 45 14.81 -10.65 -8.98
CA ALA A 45 13.95 -11.65 -9.62
C ALA A 45 12.47 -11.36 -9.37
N GLU A 46 12.11 -10.83 -8.19
CA GLU A 46 10.74 -10.39 -7.88
C GLU A 46 10.29 -9.25 -8.81
N ILE A 47 11.17 -8.27 -9.09
CA ILE A 47 10.92 -7.19 -10.05
C ILE A 47 10.68 -7.74 -11.46
N GLU A 48 11.56 -8.63 -11.93
CA GLU A 48 11.46 -9.22 -13.27
C GLU A 48 10.16 -10.04 -13.42
N LEU A 49 9.78 -10.74 -12.36
CA LEU A 49 8.57 -11.54 -12.32
C LEU A 49 7.29 -10.69 -12.27
N ALA A 50 7.27 -9.63 -11.46
CA ALA A 50 6.15 -8.68 -11.41
C ALA A 50 5.94 -8.01 -12.78
N ALA A 51 7.03 -7.61 -13.44
CA ALA A 51 6.99 -7.04 -14.79
C ALA A 51 6.46 -8.05 -15.81
N LYS A 52 6.95 -9.29 -15.76
CA LYS A 52 6.53 -10.37 -16.67
C LYS A 52 5.03 -10.69 -16.53
N ALA A 53 4.53 -10.74 -15.30
CA ALA A 53 3.11 -10.97 -15.03
C ALA A 53 2.21 -9.79 -15.45
N GLY A 54 2.77 -8.58 -15.55
CA GLY A 54 2.06 -7.38 -16.00
C GLY A 54 1.47 -6.54 -14.87
N TYR A 55 2.12 -6.53 -13.70
CA TYR A 55 1.85 -5.54 -12.66
C TYR A 55 2.34 -4.14 -13.09
N ASP A 56 1.73 -3.09 -12.54
CA ASP A 56 2.13 -1.70 -12.75
C ASP A 56 3.23 -1.25 -11.76
N GLY A 57 3.40 -1.99 -10.67
CA GLY A 57 4.38 -1.68 -9.64
C GLY A 57 4.61 -2.79 -8.62
N ILE A 58 5.53 -2.53 -7.70
CA ILE A 58 5.86 -3.38 -6.56
C ILE A 58 5.79 -2.59 -5.25
N GLU A 59 5.56 -3.33 -4.18
CA GLU A 59 5.62 -2.87 -2.79
C GLU A 59 6.63 -3.76 -2.03
N PRO A 60 7.93 -3.45 -2.11
CA PRO A 60 8.97 -4.23 -1.45
C PRO A 60 9.01 -3.97 0.05
N TRP A 61 9.53 -4.93 0.80
CA TRP A 61 9.89 -4.73 2.20
C TRP A 61 11.25 -4.05 2.28
N ILE A 62 11.41 -3.09 3.18
CA ILE A 62 12.68 -2.36 3.37
C ILE A 62 13.84 -3.32 3.57
N ARG A 63 13.62 -4.41 4.30
CA ARG A 63 14.63 -5.45 4.54
C ARG A 63 15.17 -6.06 3.24
N GLU A 64 14.34 -6.24 2.21
CA GLU A 64 14.77 -6.80 0.93
C GLU A 64 15.68 -5.84 0.17
N ILE A 65 15.39 -4.53 0.27
CA ILE A 65 16.24 -3.47 -0.29
C ILE A 65 17.58 -3.44 0.46
N GLU A 66 17.56 -3.51 1.79
CA GLU A 66 18.76 -3.53 2.61
C GLU A 66 19.63 -4.77 2.34
N VAL A 67 19.02 -5.96 2.21
CA VAL A 67 19.73 -7.20 1.84
C VAL A 67 20.38 -7.06 0.47
N TYR A 68 19.64 -6.57 -0.53
CA TYR A 68 20.19 -6.33 -1.87
C TYR A 68 21.43 -5.42 -1.82
N GLN A 69 21.41 -4.34 -1.04
CA GLN A 69 22.60 -3.48 -0.87
C GLN A 69 23.75 -4.17 -0.13
N GLN A 70 23.45 -4.92 0.94
CA GLN A 70 24.46 -5.65 1.72
C GLN A 70 25.20 -6.69 0.88
N GLU A 71 24.51 -7.28 -0.10
CA GLU A 71 25.08 -8.22 -1.08
C GLU A 71 25.85 -7.53 -2.22
N GLY A 72 25.99 -6.20 -2.17
CA GLY A 72 26.74 -5.40 -3.14
C GLY A 72 25.89 -4.81 -4.27
N GLY A 73 24.56 -4.91 -4.18
CA GLY A 73 23.63 -4.32 -5.13
C GLY A 73 23.63 -2.79 -5.12
N SER A 74 23.42 -2.20 -6.29
CA SER A 74 23.38 -0.75 -6.50
C SER A 74 21.93 -0.28 -6.62
N LEU A 75 21.49 0.63 -5.74
CA LEU A 75 20.13 1.19 -5.82
C LEU A 75 19.88 1.94 -7.15
N ALA A 76 20.92 2.53 -7.75
CA ALA A 76 20.82 3.17 -9.05
C ALA A 76 20.54 2.15 -10.17
N ASP A 77 21.20 0.99 -10.13
CA ASP A 77 20.95 -0.08 -11.09
C ASP A 77 19.58 -0.73 -10.87
N LEU A 78 19.16 -0.86 -9.60
CA LEU A 78 17.83 -1.37 -9.25
C LEU A 78 16.73 -0.41 -9.71
N ARG A 79 16.92 0.90 -9.51
CA ARG A 79 16.05 1.95 -10.05
C ARG A 79 15.96 1.87 -11.57
N LYS A 80 17.10 1.76 -12.25
CA LYS A 80 17.14 1.61 -13.71
C LYS A 80 16.36 0.38 -14.17
N ARG A 81 16.49 -0.75 -13.46
CA ARG A 81 15.75 -1.98 -13.76
C ARG A 81 14.24 -1.78 -13.64
N LEU A 82 13.78 -1.12 -12.59
CA LEU A 82 12.37 -0.75 -12.43
C LEU A 82 11.89 0.11 -13.61
N ASP A 83 12.64 1.15 -13.97
CA ASP A 83 12.32 2.05 -15.08
C ASP A 83 12.30 1.31 -16.43
N ASP A 84 13.27 0.42 -16.69
CA ASP A 84 13.36 -0.39 -17.92
C ASP A 84 12.14 -1.33 -18.08
N HIS A 85 11.57 -1.80 -16.98
CA HIS A 85 10.36 -2.61 -16.94
C HIS A 85 9.06 -1.80 -16.84
N GLY A 86 9.14 -0.47 -16.73
CA GLY A 86 7.98 0.39 -16.51
C GLY A 86 7.30 0.21 -15.15
N LEU A 87 7.99 -0.40 -14.18
CA LEU A 87 7.47 -0.65 -12.84
C LEU A 87 7.69 0.55 -11.92
N ARG A 88 6.72 0.83 -11.06
CA ARG A 88 6.83 1.80 -9.96
C ARG A 88 7.05 1.10 -8.63
N VAL A 89 7.79 1.75 -7.73
CA VAL A 89 7.70 1.43 -6.29
C VAL A 89 6.52 2.21 -5.74
N GLU A 90 5.35 1.57 -5.68
CA GLU A 90 4.08 2.23 -5.33
C GLU A 90 3.94 2.49 -3.82
N SER A 91 4.64 1.68 -3.01
CA SER A 91 4.73 1.75 -1.55
C SER A 91 5.93 0.90 -1.10
N ALA A 92 6.20 0.83 0.19
CA ALA A 92 7.16 -0.10 0.78
C ALA A 92 6.76 -0.44 2.22
N ILE A 93 7.18 -1.61 2.72
CA ILE A 93 6.85 -2.06 4.09
C ILE A 93 8.06 -1.91 5.00
N GLY A 94 7.94 -1.04 6.01
CA GLY A 94 8.95 -0.77 7.04
C GLY A 94 8.35 -0.82 8.45
N PHE A 95 9.20 -0.97 9.46
CA PHE A 95 8.78 -1.10 10.87
C PHE A 95 9.47 -0.10 11.82
N PRO A 96 9.56 1.20 11.48
CA PRO A 96 10.09 2.19 12.42
C PRO A 96 9.19 2.28 13.66
N GLN A 97 9.76 2.32 14.85
CA GLN A 97 9.01 2.46 16.10
C GLN A 97 8.58 3.91 16.34
N TRP A 98 7.65 4.42 15.54
CA TRP A 98 7.27 5.84 15.51
C TRP A 98 6.23 6.24 16.57
N ILE A 99 5.48 5.25 17.12
CA ILE A 99 4.44 5.49 18.14
C ILE A 99 4.84 5.14 19.56
N VAL A 100 6.06 4.67 19.84
CA VAL A 100 6.42 4.24 21.21
C VAL A 100 6.43 5.42 22.19
N ASP A 101 6.13 5.17 23.47
CA ASP A 101 6.06 6.22 24.50
C ASP A 101 7.42 6.80 24.87
N ASP A 102 8.43 5.94 24.96
CA ASP A 102 9.81 6.33 25.27
C ASP A 102 10.33 7.32 24.22
N PRO A 103 10.62 8.58 24.60
CA PRO A 103 10.99 9.62 23.64
C PRO A 103 12.28 9.30 22.87
N GLU A 104 13.25 8.64 23.50
CA GLU A 104 14.51 8.28 22.84
C GLU A 104 14.32 7.15 21.83
N ALA A 105 13.55 6.12 22.17
CA ALA A 105 13.16 5.06 21.24
C ALA A 105 12.36 5.61 20.06
N ARG A 106 11.42 6.52 20.32
CA ARG A 106 10.67 7.19 19.26
C ARG A 106 11.56 8.02 18.35
N ALA A 107 12.52 8.77 18.91
CA ALA A 107 13.50 9.51 18.11
C ALA A 107 14.35 8.58 17.23
N ARG A 108 14.79 7.43 17.75
CA ARG A 108 15.47 6.39 16.93
C ARG A 108 14.56 5.83 15.84
N GLY A 109 13.27 5.61 16.14
CA GLY A 109 12.26 5.20 15.17
C GLY A 109 12.08 6.20 14.03
N LEU A 110 12.07 7.50 14.33
CA LEU A 110 11.99 8.55 13.29
C LEU A 110 13.26 8.64 12.44
N GLU A 111 14.45 8.49 13.02
CA GLU A 111 15.70 8.41 12.24
C GLU A 111 15.78 7.13 11.40
N GLN A 112 15.22 6.01 11.88
CA GLN A 112 15.01 4.81 11.08
C GLN A 112 14.08 5.12 9.90
N ALA A 113 12.89 5.68 10.14
CA ALA A 113 11.93 6.02 9.09
C ALA A 113 12.58 6.92 8.03
N LYS A 114 13.35 7.93 8.43
CA LYS A 114 14.09 8.81 7.52
C LYS A 114 15.07 8.04 6.62
N ARG A 115 15.82 7.10 7.18
CA ARG A 115 16.74 6.24 6.40
C ARG A 115 15.97 5.38 5.41
N GLU A 116 14.91 4.72 5.87
CA GLU A 116 14.09 3.80 5.06
C GLU A 116 13.38 4.55 3.92
N MET A 117 12.80 5.72 4.20
CA MET A 117 12.24 6.61 3.18
C MET A 117 13.30 7.07 2.18
N GLY A 118 14.55 7.27 2.61
CA GLY A 118 15.66 7.54 1.70
C GLY A 118 15.94 6.39 0.73
N LEU A 119 15.80 5.13 1.16
CA LEU A 119 15.91 3.95 0.29
C LEU A 119 14.76 3.92 -0.72
N VAL A 120 13.53 4.15 -0.27
CA VAL A 120 12.34 4.22 -1.13
C VAL A 120 12.49 5.32 -2.18
N ALA A 121 12.92 6.52 -1.77
CA ALA A 121 13.15 7.65 -2.66
C ALA A 121 14.29 7.39 -3.67
N ALA A 122 15.32 6.64 -3.30
CA ALA A 122 16.40 6.25 -4.22
C ALA A 122 15.92 5.30 -5.32
N LEU A 123 14.90 4.48 -5.04
CA LEU A 123 14.17 3.70 -6.04
C LEU A 123 13.03 4.51 -6.68
N GLY A 124 12.91 5.79 -6.31
CA GLY A 124 11.88 6.77 -6.64
C GLY A 124 10.45 6.28 -6.44
N GLY A 125 10.26 5.49 -5.39
CA GLY A 125 8.97 5.36 -4.73
C GLY A 125 8.64 6.64 -3.95
N THR A 126 7.36 6.80 -3.62
CA THR A 126 6.83 8.03 -2.99
C THR A 126 6.01 7.75 -1.76
N ARG A 127 5.92 6.48 -1.32
CA ARG A 127 5.07 6.06 -0.20
C ARG A 127 5.72 4.93 0.58
N ILE A 128 5.41 4.86 1.87
CA ILE A 128 5.82 3.78 2.77
C ILE A 128 4.68 3.51 3.75
N ALA A 129 4.46 2.27 4.16
CA ALA A 129 3.49 1.93 5.18
C ALA A 129 3.96 2.42 6.57
N ALA A 130 3.02 2.88 7.40
CA ALA A 130 3.22 3.26 8.79
C ALA A 130 2.31 2.43 9.71
N PRO A 131 2.63 1.14 9.93
CA PRO A 131 1.88 0.27 10.85
C PRO A 131 2.10 0.68 12.31
N PRO A 132 1.33 0.13 13.26
CA PRO A 132 1.51 0.36 14.71
C PRO A 132 2.77 -0.30 15.29
N ALA A 133 3.91 -0.20 14.59
CA ALA A 133 5.18 -0.79 14.97
C ALA A 133 5.66 -0.24 16.33
N GLY A 134 6.01 -1.16 17.23
CA GLY A 134 6.41 -0.84 18.60
C GLY A 134 5.27 -0.69 19.60
N ALA A 135 4.00 -0.73 19.17
CA ALA A 135 2.85 -0.71 20.07
C ALA A 135 1.77 -1.75 19.75
N THR A 136 2.10 -2.78 18.97
CA THR A 136 1.15 -3.79 18.50
C THR A 136 0.33 -4.42 19.64
N ASP A 137 0.95 -4.65 20.80
CA ASP A 137 0.33 -5.29 21.97
C ASP A 137 -0.15 -4.32 23.07
N ARG A 138 -0.14 -3.02 22.80
CA ARG A 138 -0.60 -1.95 23.71
C ARG A 138 -2.08 -1.67 23.51
N ASP A 139 -2.83 -1.52 24.59
CA ASP A 139 -4.27 -1.20 24.60
C ASP A 139 -4.59 0.07 25.43
N ASP A 140 -3.56 0.75 25.92
CA ASP A 140 -3.63 1.91 26.81
C ASP A 140 -3.17 3.22 26.14
N MET A 141 -2.89 3.18 24.83
CA MET A 141 -2.43 4.33 24.09
C MET A 141 -3.57 5.30 23.77
N ASP A 142 -3.34 6.58 24.07
CA ASP A 142 -4.25 7.65 23.69
C ASP A 142 -4.14 7.96 22.18
N LEU A 143 -5.28 7.98 21.49
CA LEU A 143 -5.32 8.16 20.03
C LEU A 143 -4.87 9.56 19.59
N LEU A 144 -5.11 10.60 20.40
CA LEU A 144 -4.60 11.95 20.13
C LEU A 144 -3.07 11.98 20.18
N THR A 145 -2.49 11.34 21.19
CA THR A 145 -1.04 11.17 21.28
C THR A 145 -0.47 10.44 20.07
N ILE A 146 -1.18 9.44 19.53
CA ILE A 146 -0.77 8.77 18.29
C ILE A 146 -0.86 9.73 17.10
N ALA A 147 -1.91 10.56 17.00
CA ALA A 147 -2.06 11.56 15.96
C ALA A 147 -0.92 12.59 15.94
N GLU A 148 -0.51 13.09 17.11
CA GLU A 148 0.67 13.97 17.24
C GLU A 148 1.96 13.29 16.74
N ARG A 149 2.13 12.00 17.06
CA ARG A 149 3.29 11.20 16.61
C ARG A 149 3.23 10.90 15.11
N TYR A 150 2.04 10.70 14.56
CA TYR A 150 1.85 10.50 13.12
C TYR A 150 2.18 11.78 12.35
N ARG A 151 1.76 12.93 12.87
CA ARG A 151 2.16 14.24 12.35
C ARG A 151 3.69 14.39 12.30
N ALA A 152 4.40 14.01 13.36
CA ALA A 152 5.86 14.06 13.36
C ALA A 152 6.49 13.13 12.30
N LEU A 153 5.92 11.94 12.08
CA LEU A 153 6.35 11.03 11.03
C LEU A 153 6.06 11.61 9.63
N LEU A 154 4.94 12.29 9.45
CA LEU A 154 4.59 12.98 8.20
C LEU A 154 5.58 14.09 7.83
N GLU A 155 6.10 14.84 8.82
CA GLU A 155 7.15 15.85 8.58
C GLU A 155 8.46 15.20 8.09
N VAL A 156 8.83 14.02 8.63
CA VAL A 156 9.95 13.23 8.12
C VAL A 156 9.70 12.81 6.68
N GLY A 157 8.49 12.33 6.39
CA GLY A 157 8.08 11.92 5.05
C GLY A 157 8.13 13.05 4.03
N ARG A 158 7.60 14.22 4.39
CA ARG A 158 7.63 15.43 3.57
C ARG A 158 9.04 15.88 3.25
N ALA A 159 9.97 15.81 4.21
CA ALA A 159 11.38 16.13 3.97
C ALA A 159 12.07 15.11 3.04
N ALA A 160 11.66 13.84 3.07
CA ALA A 160 12.19 12.78 2.22
C ALA A 160 11.51 12.69 0.83
N GLY A 161 10.35 13.33 0.65
CA GLY A 161 9.51 13.15 -0.54
C GLY A 161 8.77 11.81 -0.58
N VAL A 162 8.58 11.16 0.58
CA VAL A 162 7.94 9.85 0.72
C VAL A 162 6.86 9.92 1.79
N VAL A 163 5.61 9.66 1.44
CA VAL A 163 4.48 9.78 2.36
C VAL A 163 4.30 8.51 3.20
N PRO A 164 4.40 8.58 4.54
CA PRO A 164 4.03 7.48 5.44
C PRO A 164 2.51 7.34 5.49
N GLN A 165 2.00 6.23 4.97
CA GLN A 165 0.57 5.92 4.92
C GLN A 165 0.18 5.22 6.22
N LEU A 166 -0.69 5.82 7.01
CA LEU A 166 -1.12 5.23 8.29
C LEU A 166 -1.82 3.91 8.03
N GLU A 167 -1.26 2.81 8.53
CA GLU A 167 -1.76 1.46 8.25
C GLU A 167 -2.45 0.88 9.49
N LEU A 168 -3.59 0.23 9.27
CA LEU A 168 -4.30 -0.48 10.33
C LEU A 168 -3.91 -1.96 10.35
N TRP A 169 -3.64 -2.51 11.52
CA TRP A 169 -3.33 -3.94 11.69
C TRP A 169 -4.38 -4.62 12.54
N GLY A 170 -5.20 -5.47 11.91
CA GLY A 170 -6.37 -6.04 12.56
C GLY A 170 -6.07 -6.93 13.77
N PHE A 171 -4.87 -7.50 13.87
CA PHE A 171 -4.44 -8.29 15.04
C PHE A 171 -3.82 -7.45 16.15
N SER A 172 -3.53 -6.17 15.89
CA SER A 172 -3.01 -5.27 16.91
C SER A 172 -4.07 -4.93 17.94
N LYS A 173 -3.65 -4.48 19.12
CA LYS A 173 -4.50 -3.82 20.11
C LYS A 173 -4.57 -2.29 19.91
N THR A 174 -3.71 -1.72 19.07
CA THR A 174 -3.62 -0.29 18.77
C THR A 174 -3.69 -0.09 17.25
N ILE A 175 -4.54 0.82 16.75
CA ILE A 175 -4.77 1.04 15.30
C ILE A 175 -5.24 -0.26 14.60
N HIS A 176 -6.20 -0.95 15.21
CA HIS A 176 -6.77 -2.18 14.66
C HIS A 176 -8.17 -1.97 14.09
N ARG A 177 -8.81 -0.84 14.40
CA ARG A 177 -10.12 -0.46 13.87
C ARG A 177 -9.98 0.61 12.80
N LEU A 178 -10.84 0.55 11.79
CA LEU A 178 -10.94 1.60 10.79
C LEU A 178 -11.26 2.96 11.42
N GLY A 179 -12.12 3.01 12.45
CA GLY A 179 -12.44 4.25 13.15
C GLY A 179 -11.24 4.90 13.87
N GLU A 180 -10.37 4.09 14.47
CA GLU A 180 -9.12 4.58 15.10
C GLU A 180 -8.21 5.20 14.04
N LEU A 181 -8.08 4.52 12.90
CA LEU A 181 -7.29 4.98 11.77
C LEU A 181 -7.76 6.34 11.26
N LEU A 182 -9.07 6.50 11.05
CA LEU A 182 -9.64 7.76 10.56
C LEU A 182 -9.48 8.90 11.59
N TYR A 183 -9.65 8.58 12.87
CA TYR A 183 -9.46 9.54 13.95
C TYR A 183 -8.03 10.08 13.96
N ILE A 184 -7.04 9.19 13.97
CA ILE A 184 -5.61 9.56 13.99
C ILE A 184 -5.24 10.39 12.76
N ALA A 185 -5.64 9.96 11.56
CA ALA A 185 -5.33 10.68 10.33
C ALA A 185 -5.96 12.08 10.30
N THR A 186 -7.17 12.23 10.84
CA THR A 186 -7.88 13.52 10.92
C THR A 186 -7.22 14.44 11.95
N GLU A 187 -6.97 13.95 13.16
CA GLU A 187 -6.40 14.74 14.26
C GLU A 187 -4.91 15.09 14.05
N ALA A 188 -4.21 14.38 13.17
CA ALA A 188 -2.84 14.74 12.79
C ALA A 188 -2.78 16.12 12.07
N ASP A 189 -3.90 16.59 11.51
CA ASP A 189 -4.08 17.91 10.88
C ASP A 189 -2.96 18.29 9.87
N HIS A 190 -2.53 17.33 9.07
CA HIS A 190 -1.40 17.49 8.17
C HIS A 190 -1.82 17.29 6.70
N PRO A 191 -1.38 18.14 5.75
CA PRO A 191 -1.82 18.08 4.35
C PRO A 191 -1.48 16.77 3.62
N ASP A 192 -0.47 16.03 4.09
CA ASP A 192 -0.08 14.72 3.53
C ASP A 192 -0.65 13.53 4.33
N ALA A 193 -1.47 13.76 5.36
CA ALA A 193 -2.05 12.68 6.14
C ALA A 193 -2.95 11.80 5.25
N CYS A 194 -2.68 10.51 5.21
CA CYS A 194 -3.41 9.54 4.40
C CYS A 194 -3.45 8.18 5.10
N VAL A 195 -4.29 7.28 4.60
CA VAL A 195 -4.45 5.95 5.19
C VAL A 195 -4.14 4.83 4.20
N LEU A 196 -3.72 3.69 4.74
CA LEU A 196 -3.50 2.42 4.07
C LEU A 196 -4.43 1.37 4.70
N PRO A 197 -5.67 1.24 4.19
CA PRO A 197 -6.56 0.18 4.61
C PRO A 197 -6.24 -1.13 3.86
N ASP A 198 -6.54 -2.25 4.52
CA ASP A 198 -6.36 -3.61 4.03
C ASP A 198 -7.65 -4.42 4.26
N VAL A 199 -8.06 -5.24 3.27
CA VAL A 199 -9.29 -6.06 3.35
C VAL A 199 -9.29 -6.97 4.57
N TYR A 200 -8.27 -7.80 4.70
CA TYR A 200 -8.09 -8.73 5.81
C TYR A 200 -8.01 -8.01 7.15
N HIS A 201 -7.25 -6.92 7.27
CA HIS A 201 -7.09 -6.22 8.54
C HIS A 201 -8.36 -5.52 9.00
N ILE A 202 -9.17 -4.93 8.09
CA ILE A 202 -10.48 -4.37 8.45
C ILE A 202 -11.34 -5.46 9.09
N TYR A 203 -11.41 -6.63 8.46
CA TYR A 203 -12.17 -7.79 8.96
C TYR A 203 -11.59 -8.33 10.27
N LYS A 204 -10.30 -8.65 10.32
CA LYS A 204 -9.62 -9.20 11.50
C LYS A 204 -9.79 -8.29 12.72
N GLY A 205 -9.60 -7.00 12.51
CA GLY A 205 -9.81 -5.95 13.51
C GLY A 205 -11.25 -5.84 13.97
N GLY A 206 -12.21 -6.40 13.24
CA GLY A 206 -13.64 -6.42 13.56
C GLY A 206 -14.40 -5.19 13.09
N SER A 207 -13.82 -4.39 12.20
CA SER A 207 -14.50 -3.27 11.57
C SER A 207 -15.39 -3.77 10.43
N GLY A 208 -16.52 -3.11 10.20
CA GLY A 208 -17.33 -3.33 8.99
C GLY A 208 -16.82 -2.50 7.82
N PHE A 209 -17.03 -2.96 6.59
CA PHE A 209 -16.58 -2.26 5.39
C PHE A 209 -17.40 -1.00 5.05
N ASP A 210 -18.60 -0.84 5.60
CA ASP A 210 -19.40 0.39 5.45
C ASP A 210 -18.67 1.66 5.94
N GLY A 211 -17.74 1.51 6.89
CA GLY A 211 -16.90 2.62 7.36
C GLY A 211 -16.04 3.23 6.25
N LEU A 212 -15.73 2.48 5.18
CA LEU A 212 -15.00 2.99 4.02
C LEU A 212 -15.77 4.13 3.34
N ARG A 213 -17.11 4.20 3.44
CA ARG A 213 -17.92 5.30 2.88
C ARG A 213 -17.61 6.66 3.50
N MET A 214 -16.94 6.70 4.66
CA MET A 214 -16.52 7.93 5.33
C MET A 214 -15.22 8.50 4.75
N LEU A 215 -14.52 7.75 3.90
CA LEU A 215 -13.24 8.15 3.31
C LEU A 215 -13.42 8.89 1.99
N ALA A 216 -12.71 10.00 1.82
CA ALA A 216 -12.40 10.50 0.49
C ALA A 216 -11.36 9.58 -0.15
N GLY A 217 -11.63 9.06 -1.34
CA GLY A 217 -10.73 8.13 -2.04
C GLY A 217 -9.37 8.73 -2.39
N THR A 218 -9.28 10.07 -2.43
CA THR A 218 -8.01 10.79 -2.60
C THR A 218 -7.06 10.68 -1.39
N GLN A 219 -7.57 10.27 -0.21
CA GLN A 219 -6.77 10.05 1.00
C GLN A 219 -6.33 8.59 1.17
N VAL A 220 -6.62 7.74 0.18
CA VAL A 220 -6.15 6.36 0.11
C VAL A 220 -5.27 6.26 -1.13
N HIS A 221 -3.96 6.16 -0.94
CA HIS A 221 -3.03 6.08 -2.07
C HIS A 221 -2.76 4.63 -2.50
N CYS A 222 -2.70 3.74 -1.53
CA CYS A 222 -2.61 2.29 -1.69
C CYS A 222 -3.70 1.64 -0.83
N PHE A 223 -4.23 0.51 -1.30
CA PHE A 223 -5.19 -0.32 -0.59
C PHE A 223 -4.75 -1.78 -0.77
N HIS A 224 -4.46 -2.46 0.33
CA HIS A 224 -4.04 -3.85 0.26
C HIS A 224 -5.23 -4.74 -0.06
N MET A 225 -5.10 -5.48 -1.16
CA MET A 225 -6.14 -6.33 -1.72
C MET A 225 -5.75 -7.79 -1.50
N ASN A 226 -6.61 -8.48 -0.78
CA ASN A 226 -6.54 -9.90 -0.47
C ASN A 226 -7.95 -10.38 -0.16
N ASP A 227 -8.08 -11.64 0.20
CA ASP A 227 -9.32 -12.21 0.70
C ASP A 227 -9.02 -13.14 1.88
N TYR A 228 -10.07 -13.65 2.51
CA TYR A 228 -9.96 -14.54 3.66
C TYR A 228 -11.04 -15.63 3.61
N PRO A 229 -10.72 -16.86 4.04
CA PRO A 229 -11.71 -17.94 4.09
C PRO A 229 -12.77 -17.68 5.16
N ALA A 230 -13.89 -18.41 5.07
CA ALA A 230 -14.92 -18.39 6.11
C ALA A 230 -14.49 -19.12 7.40
N ASP A 231 -13.54 -20.05 7.28
CA ASP A 231 -12.94 -20.80 8.38
C ASP A 231 -11.41 -20.75 8.24
N PRO A 232 -10.65 -20.40 9.29
CA PRO A 232 -11.11 -20.15 10.67
C PRO A 232 -11.87 -18.82 10.83
N PRO A 233 -12.69 -18.67 11.88
CA PRO A 233 -13.43 -17.42 12.13
C PRO A 233 -12.49 -16.25 12.47
N ARG A 234 -13.03 -15.03 12.36
CA ARG A 234 -12.33 -13.75 12.60
C ARG A 234 -11.42 -13.75 13.83
N GLU A 235 -11.88 -14.33 14.94
CA GLU A 235 -11.18 -14.33 16.22
C GLU A 235 -9.84 -15.08 16.13
N THR A 236 -9.78 -16.15 15.33
CA THR A 236 -8.65 -17.06 15.25
C THR A 236 -7.88 -17.02 13.93
N ILE A 237 -8.46 -16.41 12.89
CA ILE A 237 -7.78 -16.23 11.60
C ILE A 237 -6.48 -15.42 11.76
N GLY A 238 -5.45 -15.80 11.02
CA GLY A 238 -4.13 -15.16 10.96
C GLY A 238 -3.76 -14.71 9.54
N ASP A 239 -2.70 -13.92 9.40
CA ASP A 239 -2.24 -13.43 8.09
C ASP A 239 -1.91 -14.56 7.11
N ALA A 240 -1.45 -15.70 7.64
CA ALA A 240 -1.17 -16.91 6.85
C ALA A 240 -2.41 -17.52 6.19
N ASP A 241 -3.62 -17.19 6.66
CA ASP A 241 -4.88 -17.68 6.10
C ASP A 241 -5.38 -16.82 4.93
N ARG A 242 -4.73 -15.67 4.64
CA ARG A 242 -5.11 -14.84 3.49
C ARG A 242 -5.04 -15.65 2.19
N VAL A 243 -6.03 -15.46 1.32
CA VAL A 243 -6.13 -16.11 0.00
C VAL A 243 -6.27 -15.07 -1.10
N TYR A 244 -6.18 -15.49 -2.36
CA TYR A 244 -6.35 -14.56 -3.48
C TYR A 244 -7.71 -13.84 -3.44
N PRO A 245 -7.79 -12.60 -3.95
CA PRO A 245 -9.06 -11.90 -4.14
C PRO A 245 -10.09 -12.77 -4.87
N GLY A 246 -11.25 -13.01 -4.25
CA GLY A 246 -12.34 -13.80 -4.81
C GLY A 246 -12.29 -15.30 -4.50
N ASP A 247 -11.26 -15.78 -3.80
CA ASP A 247 -11.20 -17.16 -3.29
C ASP A 247 -11.72 -17.28 -1.85
N GLY A 248 -12.07 -16.15 -1.22
CA GLY A 248 -12.57 -16.10 0.16
C GLY A 248 -14.01 -15.61 0.25
N VAL A 249 -14.35 -14.99 1.39
CA VAL A 249 -15.69 -14.49 1.70
C VAL A 249 -15.74 -12.99 1.98
N ALA A 250 -14.66 -12.25 1.70
CA ALA A 250 -14.70 -10.80 1.76
C ALA A 250 -15.72 -10.26 0.74
N PRO A 251 -16.52 -9.24 1.10
CA PRO A 251 -17.49 -8.63 0.17
C PRO A 251 -16.78 -7.69 -0.82
N LEU A 252 -15.89 -8.22 -1.66
CA LEU A 252 -15.00 -7.45 -2.52
C LEU A 252 -15.77 -6.54 -3.49
N ASP A 253 -16.91 -6.99 -4.04
CA ASP A 253 -17.75 -6.14 -4.90
C ASP A 253 -18.22 -4.87 -4.17
N GLU A 254 -18.62 -5.00 -2.90
CA GLU A 254 -19.07 -3.88 -2.09
C GLU A 254 -17.91 -2.94 -1.69
N ILE A 255 -16.77 -3.53 -1.33
CA ILE A 255 -15.55 -2.81 -0.94
C ILE A 255 -15.03 -1.98 -2.12
N LEU A 256 -14.77 -2.64 -3.25
CA LEU A 256 -14.22 -2.02 -4.45
C LEU A 256 -15.21 -1.01 -5.05
N GLY A 257 -16.51 -1.36 -5.09
CA GLY A 257 -17.55 -0.42 -5.51
C GLY A 257 -17.61 0.83 -4.63
N THR A 258 -17.38 0.70 -3.31
CA THR A 258 -17.31 1.83 -2.38
C THR A 258 -16.06 2.69 -2.62
N LEU A 259 -14.89 2.07 -2.76
CA LEU A 259 -13.65 2.79 -3.09
C LEU A 259 -13.80 3.60 -4.39
N ARG A 260 -14.34 2.97 -5.45
CA ARG A 260 -14.62 3.64 -6.72
C ARG A 260 -15.55 4.85 -6.55
N ARG A 261 -16.68 4.69 -5.85
CA ARG A 261 -17.64 5.78 -5.59
C ARG A 261 -17.05 6.92 -4.77
N ASN A 262 -16.10 6.61 -3.89
CA ASN A 262 -15.38 7.61 -3.10
C ASN A 262 -14.29 8.35 -3.90
N GLY A 263 -14.07 8.00 -5.16
CA GLY A 263 -13.08 8.62 -6.04
C GLY A 263 -11.66 8.09 -5.84
N PHE A 264 -11.50 6.87 -5.28
CA PHE A 264 -10.19 6.23 -5.24
C PHE A 264 -9.68 5.98 -6.66
N ALA A 265 -8.43 6.34 -6.93
CA ALA A 265 -7.74 6.11 -8.20
C ALA A 265 -6.26 5.73 -7.95
N GLY A 266 -6.03 5.09 -6.80
CA GLY A 266 -4.72 4.72 -6.31
C GLY A 266 -4.29 3.34 -6.78
N VAL A 267 -3.64 2.62 -5.88
CA VAL A 267 -3.03 1.32 -6.14
C VAL A 267 -3.74 0.25 -5.34
N LEU A 268 -4.12 -0.84 -6.01
CA LEU A 268 -4.50 -2.08 -5.35
C LEU A 268 -3.22 -2.92 -5.25
N SER A 269 -2.79 -3.26 -4.02
CA SER A 269 -1.56 -4.01 -3.79
C SER A 269 -1.88 -5.42 -3.28
N LEU A 270 -1.46 -6.46 -4.02
CA LEU A 270 -1.68 -7.85 -3.63
C LEU A 270 -0.76 -8.22 -2.47
N GLU A 271 -1.33 -8.35 -1.27
CA GLU A 271 -0.58 -8.69 -0.07
C GLU A 271 -1.10 -9.98 0.57
N LEU A 272 -0.34 -11.06 0.37
CA LEU A 272 -0.63 -12.38 0.90
C LEU A 272 0.52 -12.90 1.77
N PHE A 273 0.20 -13.79 2.70
CA PHE A 273 1.19 -14.45 3.57
C PHE A 273 1.03 -15.98 3.59
N ASN A 274 0.41 -16.56 2.56
CA ASN A 274 -0.07 -17.93 2.57
C ASN A 274 1.05 -18.96 2.35
N PRO A 275 1.36 -19.82 3.34
CA PRO A 275 2.42 -20.82 3.21
C PRO A 275 2.21 -21.80 2.06
N ARG A 276 0.96 -22.09 1.68
CA ARG A 276 0.66 -22.98 0.55
C ARG A 276 1.03 -22.35 -0.77
N TYR A 277 0.88 -21.04 -0.92
CA TYR A 277 1.30 -20.33 -2.14
C TYR A 277 2.82 -20.27 -2.22
N TYR A 278 3.53 -20.25 -1.09
CA TYR A 278 5.00 -20.34 -1.08
C TYR A 278 5.56 -21.68 -1.57
N GLU A 279 4.76 -22.74 -1.55
CA GLU A 279 5.12 -24.06 -2.08
C GLU A 279 4.90 -24.17 -3.59
N LEU A 280 4.19 -23.21 -4.20
CA LEU A 280 3.94 -23.15 -5.63
C LEU A 280 5.07 -22.41 -6.37
N ASP A 281 5.08 -22.57 -7.69
CA ASP A 281 5.94 -21.76 -8.55
C ASP A 281 5.55 -20.28 -8.43
N ALA A 282 6.55 -19.40 -8.30
CA ALA A 282 6.30 -17.98 -8.08
C ALA A 282 5.56 -17.32 -9.26
N GLU A 283 5.82 -17.77 -10.49
CA GLU A 283 5.14 -17.25 -11.70
C GLU A 283 3.66 -17.58 -11.69
N GLU A 284 3.31 -18.79 -11.26
CA GLU A 284 1.93 -19.21 -11.05
C GLU A 284 1.26 -18.30 -10.01
N VAL A 285 1.93 -18.03 -8.88
CA VAL A 285 1.37 -17.22 -7.79
C VAL A 285 1.10 -15.78 -8.23
N VAL A 286 2.09 -15.11 -8.84
CA VAL A 286 1.92 -13.70 -9.21
C VAL A 286 0.93 -13.52 -10.36
N THR A 287 0.88 -14.45 -11.32
CA THR A 287 -0.01 -14.38 -12.48
C THR A 287 -1.45 -14.60 -12.03
N THR A 288 -1.68 -15.66 -11.24
CA THR A 288 -3.00 -15.95 -10.66
C THR A 288 -3.48 -14.79 -9.80
N GLY A 289 -2.61 -14.23 -8.97
CA GLY A 289 -2.92 -13.08 -8.14
C GLY A 289 -3.41 -11.86 -8.93
N LEU A 290 -2.70 -11.51 -10.01
CA LEU A 290 -3.08 -10.37 -10.86
C LEU A 290 -4.40 -10.61 -11.58
N GLU A 291 -4.60 -11.80 -12.14
CA GLU A 291 -5.85 -12.20 -12.80
C GLU A 291 -7.04 -12.09 -11.84
N LYS A 292 -6.87 -12.59 -10.62
CA LYS A 292 -7.89 -12.54 -9.56
C LYS A 292 -8.22 -11.11 -9.13
N MET A 293 -7.22 -10.25 -8.96
CA MET A 293 -7.45 -8.83 -8.67
C MET A 293 -8.26 -8.15 -9.78
N LYS A 294 -7.86 -8.35 -11.04
CA LYS A 294 -8.57 -7.77 -12.21
C LYS A 294 -10.01 -8.27 -12.29
N ALA A 295 -10.24 -9.57 -12.11
CA ALA A 295 -11.57 -10.16 -12.11
C ALA A 295 -12.47 -9.57 -11.00
N ALA A 296 -11.94 -9.36 -9.79
CA ALA A 296 -12.67 -8.74 -8.70
C ALA A 296 -13.01 -7.26 -8.99
N VAL A 297 -12.09 -6.50 -9.60
CA VAL A 297 -12.35 -5.13 -10.06
C VAL A 297 -13.45 -5.12 -11.13
N GLU A 298 -13.36 -5.96 -12.15
CA GLU A 298 -14.36 -6.07 -13.21
C GLU A 298 -15.75 -6.45 -12.67
N SER A 299 -15.80 -7.42 -11.74
CA SER A 299 -17.03 -7.84 -11.05
C SER A 299 -17.69 -6.68 -10.31
N SER A 300 -16.91 -5.92 -9.53
CA SER A 300 -17.41 -4.78 -8.74
C SER A 300 -18.03 -3.67 -9.61
N MET A 301 -17.55 -3.53 -10.84
CA MET A 301 -18.06 -2.56 -11.80
C MET A 301 -19.35 -3.01 -12.47
N ALA A 302 -19.56 -4.32 -12.62
CA ALA A 302 -20.78 -4.89 -13.19
C ALA A 302 -21.94 -4.91 -12.18
N ALA A 303 -21.65 -4.97 -10.88
CA ALA A 303 -22.64 -4.97 -9.80
C ALA A 303 -23.19 -3.57 -9.45
N SER A 304 -22.67 -2.50 -10.07
CA SER A 304 -22.95 -1.09 -9.74
C SER A 304 -24.00 -0.43 -10.64
#